data_AF-A0A6C0AQM8-F1
#
_entry.id   AF-A0A6C0AQM8-F1
#
_cell.length_a   1.000
_cell.length_b   1.000
_cell.length_c   1.000
_cell.angle_alpha   90.00
_cell.angle_beta   90.00
_cell.angle_gamma   90.00
#
_symmetry.space_group_name_H-M   'P 1'
#
loop_
_entity.id
_entity.type
_entity.pdbx_description
1 polymer ?
#
loop_
_entity_poly.entity_id
_entity_poly.type
_entity_poly.pdbx_seq_one_letter_code
_entity_poly.pdbx_strand_id
1 'polypeptide(L)'
;MIGAPMVKAVISGFVDLPGSDSRKSEMYLDVVSSLVAFLLAVVIISFVGKWLWNNVVVDLFTIAKPARNIWQILGLMVFVSLLLK
;
A
#
# COMPACT_ATOMS: atom_id res chain seq x y z
N MET A 1 -47.23 -30.86 17.10
CA MET A 1 -45.78 -30.85 17.38
C MET A 1 -45.06 -29.94 16.37
N ILE A 2 -45.20 -28.61 16.45
CA ILE A 2 -44.67 -27.66 15.44
C ILE A 2 -43.72 -26.60 16.06
N GLY A 3 -43.58 -26.55 17.39
CA GLY A 3 -42.85 -25.45 18.06
C GLY A 3 -41.32 -25.58 18.14
N ALA A 4 -40.79 -26.80 18.26
CA ALA A 4 -39.35 -27.00 18.48
C ALA A 4 -38.42 -26.59 17.31
N PRO A 5 -38.73 -26.87 16.02
CA PRO A 5 -37.84 -26.50 14.92
C PRO A 5 -37.84 -24.99 14.63
N MET A 6 -38.97 -24.32 14.85
CA MET A 6 -39.10 -22.88 14.62
C MET A 6 -38.34 -22.07 15.66
N VAL A 7 -38.39 -22.47 16.93
CA VAL A 7 -37.60 -21.81 18.00
C VAL A 7 -36.11 -21.98 17.77
N LYS A 8 -35.66 -23.17 17.31
CA LYS A 8 -34.27 -23.37 16.91
C LYS A 8 -33.88 -22.48 15.74
N ALA A 9 -34.72 -22.38 14.70
CA ALA A 9 -34.45 -21.57 13.51
C ALA A 9 -34.38 -20.06 13.83
N VAL A 10 -35.22 -19.58 14.75
CA VAL A 10 -35.20 -18.17 15.19
C VAL A 10 -33.96 -17.88 16.03
N ILE A 11 -33.59 -18.78 16.96
CA ILE A 11 -32.40 -18.60 17.80
C ILE A 11 -31.13 -18.71 16.94
N SER A 12 -31.06 -19.66 16.01
CA SER A 12 -29.95 -19.72 15.04
C SER A 12 -29.94 -18.51 14.13
N GLY A 13 -31.09 -17.95 13.71
CA GLY A 13 -31.11 -16.71 12.93
C GLY A 13 -30.59 -15.46 13.68
N PHE A 14 -30.70 -15.43 15.02
CA PHE A 14 -30.14 -14.35 15.85
C PHE A 14 -28.69 -14.61 16.30
N VAL A 15 -28.29 -15.88 16.42
CA VAL A 15 -26.92 -16.30 16.76
C VAL A 15 -26.03 -16.38 15.51
N ASP A 16 -26.61 -16.67 14.34
CA ASP A 16 -25.98 -16.64 13.02
C ASP A 16 -25.93 -15.20 12.41
N LEU A 17 -25.60 -14.21 13.24
CA LEU A 17 -24.88 -13.02 12.75
C LEU A 17 -23.37 -13.07 13.08
N PRO A 18 -22.58 -14.13 12.75
CA PRO A 18 -21.15 -14.11 12.95
C PRO A 18 -20.52 -13.71 11.61
N GLY A 19 -20.46 -12.42 11.30
CA GLY A 19 -19.76 -12.04 10.06
C GLY A 19 -19.90 -10.61 9.55
N SER A 20 -20.75 -9.76 10.15
CA SER A 20 -20.82 -8.36 9.69
C SER A 20 -19.60 -7.53 10.12
N ASP A 21 -19.00 -7.83 11.28
CA ASP A 21 -17.80 -7.13 11.75
C ASP A 21 -16.49 -7.74 11.22
N SER A 22 -16.35 -9.07 11.25
CA SER A 22 -15.11 -9.74 10.84
C SER A 22 -14.77 -9.50 9.35
N ARG A 23 -15.78 -9.54 8.46
CA ARG A 23 -15.57 -9.33 7.02
C ARG A 23 -15.19 -7.89 6.69
N LYS A 24 -15.70 -6.91 7.47
CA LYS A 24 -15.25 -5.52 7.35
C LYS A 24 -13.80 -5.41 7.81
N SER A 25 -13.44 -5.97 8.97
CA SER A 25 -12.07 -5.90 9.47
C SER A 25 -11.05 -6.55 8.54
N GLU A 26 -11.37 -7.67 7.90
CA GLU A 26 -10.48 -8.31 6.91
C GLU A 26 -10.24 -7.41 5.69
N MET A 27 -11.30 -6.80 5.16
CA MET A 27 -11.17 -5.88 4.03
C MET A 27 -10.37 -4.61 4.40
N TYR A 28 -10.55 -4.09 5.62
CA TYR A 28 -9.73 -2.99 6.13
C TYR A 28 -8.27 -3.40 6.29
N LEU A 29 -7.99 -4.59 6.81
CA LEU A 29 -6.62 -5.09 6.98
C LEU A 29 -5.92 -5.29 5.64
N ASP A 30 -6.61 -5.77 4.62
CA ASP A 30 -6.04 -5.92 3.26
C ASP A 30 -5.71 -4.57 2.61
N VAL A 31 -6.61 -3.59 2.73
CA VAL A 31 -6.36 -2.24 2.20
C VAL A 31 -5.24 -1.54 2.97
N VAL A 32 -5.23 -1.66 4.30
CA VAL A 32 -4.18 -1.05 5.13
C VAL A 32 -2.83 -1.73 4.88
N SER A 33 -2.78 -3.06 4.79
CA SER A 33 -1.53 -3.78 4.53
C SER A 33 -0.95 -3.45 3.15
N SER A 34 -1.79 -3.40 2.11
CA SER A 34 -1.35 -2.99 0.77
C SER A 34 -0.89 -1.54 0.73
N LEU A 35 -1.56 -0.61 1.41
CA LEU A 35 -1.15 0.78 1.50
C LEU A 35 0.20 0.93 2.22
N VAL A 36 0.40 0.22 3.33
CA VAL A 36 1.66 0.23 4.08
C VAL A 36 2.79 -0.38 3.23
N ALA A 37 2.53 -1.50 2.55
CA ALA A 37 3.50 -2.12 1.64
C ALA A 37 3.89 -1.16 0.49
N PHE A 38 2.92 -0.44 -0.07
CA PHE A 38 3.17 0.58 -1.10
C PHE A 38 4.04 1.72 -0.57
N LEU A 39 3.73 2.27 0.60
CA LEU A 39 4.52 3.33 1.22
C LEU A 39 5.96 2.86 1.51
N LEU A 40 6.13 1.64 2.02
CA LEU A 40 7.45 1.05 2.24
C LEU A 40 8.22 0.89 0.92
N ALA A 41 7.58 0.40 -0.14
CA ALA A 41 8.19 0.26 -1.45
C ALA A 41 8.67 1.62 -1.99
N VAL A 42 7.84 2.66 -1.91
CA VAL A 42 8.20 4.03 -2.34
C VAL A 42 9.40 4.55 -1.55
N VAL A 43 9.42 4.37 -0.22
CA VAL A 43 10.53 4.81 0.62
C VAL A 43 11.83 4.11 0.24
N ILE A 44 11.80 2.77 0.08
CA ILE A 44 12.97 1.97 -0.28
C ILE A 44 13.50 2.41 -1.65
N ILE A 45 12.64 2.49 -2.67
CA ILE A 45 13.02 2.88 -4.04
C ILE A 45 13.62 4.28 -4.04
N SER A 46 13.03 5.22 -3.29
CA SER A 46 13.53 6.59 -3.25
C SER A 46 14.87 6.70 -2.53
N PHE A 47 15.11 5.87 -1.52
CA PHE A 47 16.38 5.82 -0.81
C PHE A 47 17.50 5.24 -1.69
N VAL A 48 17.21 4.12 -2.35
CA VAL A 48 18.13 3.51 -3.33
C VAL A 48 18.38 4.45 -4.50
N GLY A 49 17.34 5.11 -5.01
CA GLY A 49 17.43 6.08 -6.10
C GLY A 49 18.32 7.27 -5.73
N LYS A 50 18.19 7.82 -4.52
CA LYS A 50 19.09 8.88 -4.03
C LYS A 50 20.54 8.41 -3.93
N TRP A 51 20.75 7.21 -3.41
CA TRP A 51 22.08 6.64 -3.28
C TRP A 51 22.73 6.41 -4.65
N LEU A 52 22.01 5.81 -5.59
CA LEU A 52 22.49 5.52 -6.94
C LEU A 52 22.71 6.80 -7.75
N TRP A 53 21.85 7.80 -7.59
CA TRP A 53 22.02 9.10 -8.24
C TRP A 53 23.31 9.78 -7.80
N ASN A 54 23.55 9.85 -6.49
CA ASN A 54 24.69 10.57 -5.95
C ASN A 54 26.03 9.84 -6.18
N ASN A 55 26.04 8.50 -6.27
CA ASN A 55 27.28 7.73 -6.47
C ASN A 55 27.55 7.34 -7.93
N VAL A 56 26.52 7.25 -8.78
CA VAL A 56 26.67 6.79 -10.17
C VAL A 56 26.38 7.94 -11.12
N VAL A 57 25.19 8.55 -11.04
CA VAL A 57 24.77 9.53 -12.05
C VAL A 57 25.60 10.82 -11.99
N VAL A 58 25.90 11.31 -10.80
CA VAL A 58 26.75 12.51 -10.61
C VAL A 58 28.18 12.28 -11.09
N ASP A 59 28.71 11.06 -10.92
CA ASP A 59 30.07 10.72 -11.35
C ASP A 59 30.15 10.46 -12.86
N LEU A 60 29.10 9.90 -13.47
CA LEU A 60 29.05 9.63 -14.91
C LEU A 60 28.69 10.86 -15.74
N PHE A 61 27.87 11.78 -15.20
CA PHE A 61 27.41 12.97 -15.90
C PHE A 61 27.83 14.23 -15.16
N THR A 62 28.81 14.97 -15.70
CA THR A 62 29.33 16.24 -15.15
C THR A 62 28.27 17.34 -15.04
N ILE A 63 27.10 17.15 -15.66
CA ILE A 63 25.95 18.07 -15.65
C ILE A 63 25.01 17.77 -14.47
N ALA A 64 25.02 16.55 -13.93
CA ALA A 64 24.10 16.14 -12.88
C ALA A 64 24.55 16.69 -11.52
N LYS A 65 23.73 17.56 -10.91
CA LYS A 65 23.93 18.02 -9.53
C LYS A 65 23.51 16.94 -8.52
N PRO A 66 24.19 16.85 -7.36
CA PRO A 66 23.82 15.92 -6.30
C PRO A 66 22.41 16.23 -5.77
N ALA A 67 21.63 15.17 -5.56
CA ALA A 67 20.29 15.26 -5.02
C ALA A 67 20.35 15.35 -3.49
N ARG A 68 19.92 16.49 -2.94
CA ARG A 68 19.95 16.75 -1.49
C ARG A 68 18.75 16.08 -0.81
N ASN A 69 17.59 16.08 -1.48
CA ASN A 69 16.33 15.59 -0.92
C ASN A 69 15.81 14.37 -1.70
N ILE A 70 15.23 13.41 -0.97
CA ILE A 70 14.60 12.21 -1.53
C ILE A 70 13.46 12.59 -2.49
N TRP A 71 12.74 13.67 -2.18
CA TRP A 71 11.71 14.26 -3.03
C TRP A 71 12.21 14.72 -4.40
N GLN A 72 13.48 15.13 -4.54
CA GLN A 72 14.03 15.50 -5.84
C GLN A 72 14.17 14.29 -6.77
N ILE A 73 14.54 13.13 -6.21
CA ILE A 73 14.63 11.87 -6.96
C ILE A 73 13.24 11.38 -7.36
N LEU A 74 12.27 11.44 -6.44
CA LEU A 74 10.87 11.11 -6.76
C LEU A 74 10.30 12.03 -7.84
N GLY A 75 10.50 13.34 -7.71
CA GLY A 75 10.06 14.31 -8.72
C GLY A 75 10.70 14.07 -10.08
N LEU A 76 12.00 13.74 -10.11
CA LEU A 76 12.69 13.40 -11.34
C LEU A 76 12.17 12.09 -11.94
N MET A 77 11.94 11.04 -11.15
CA MET A 77 11.35 9.78 -11.63
C MET A 77 9.98 10.01 -12.26
N VAL A 78 9.11 10.80 -11.61
CA VAL A 78 7.78 11.14 -12.15
C VAL A 78 7.92 11.99 -13.42
N PHE A 79 8.77 13.01 -13.42
CA PHE A 79 8.99 13.88 -14.57
C PHE A 79 9.50 13.10 -15.79
N VAL A 80 10.48 12.23 -15.60
CA VAL A 80 11.00 11.33 -16.64
C VAL A 80 9.92 10.34 -17.09
N SER A 81 9.15 9.78 -16.16
CA SER A 81 8.04 8.89 -16.51
C SER A 81 6.94 9.60 -17.30
N LEU A 82 6.71 10.89 -17.11
CA LEU A 82 5.75 11.67 -17.88
C LEU A 82 6.28 12.11 -19.24
N LEU A 83 7.61 12.23 -19.40
CA LEU A 83 8.22 12.56 -20.68
C LEU A 83 8.39 11.33 -21.59
N LEU A 84 8.68 10.16 -21.03
CA LEU A 84 8.91 8.92 -21.77
C LEU A 84 7.64 8.10 -22.02
N LYS A 85 6.52 8.44 -21.38
CA LYS A 85 5.23 7.76 -21.49
C LYS A 85 4.21 8.68 -22.14
#